data_AF-A0A2R6WHZ7-F1
#
_entry.id   AF-A0A2R6WHZ7-F1
#
_cell.length_a   1.000
_cell.length_b   1.000
_cell.length_c   1.000
_cell.angle_alpha   90.00
_cell.angle_beta   90.00
_cell.angle_gamma   90.00
#
_symmetry.space_group_name_H-M   'P 1'
#
loop_
_entity.id
_entity.type
_entity.pdbx_description
1 polymer ?
#
loop_
_entity_poly.entity_id
_entity_poly.type
_entity_poly.pdbx_seq_one_letter_code
_entity_poly.pdbx_strand_id
1 'polypeptide(L)'
;MAKFDLLSFSLVAVAVAILGLSLQSLSVDAQCDGGCDPKFVLTELKQCQANRTGNCPDYNCCYALGALNNVTNDCICAIAYKYLEPPYTKLYQLFQKCSSGARNVSCLLRA
;
A
#
# COMPACT_ATOMS: atom_id res chain seq x y z
N MET A 1 17.46 19.29 44.56
CA MET A 1 17.69 19.65 43.14
C MET A 1 17.65 18.37 42.33
N ALA A 2 16.53 18.08 41.65
CA ALA A 2 16.36 16.88 40.83
C ALA A 2 16.29 17.31 39.36
N LYS A 3 17.30 16.91 38.57
CA LYS A 3 17.33 17.03 37.12
C LYS A 3 18.01 15.78 36.56
N PHE A 4 17.28 14.67 36.58
CA PHE A 4 17.68 13.41 35.96
C PHE A 4 16.46 12.69 35.40
N ASP A 5 15.72 13.30 34.47
CA ASP A 5 14.58 12.62 33.83
C ASP A 5 14.26 13.11 32.40
N LEU A 6 15.24 13.67 31.69
CA LEU A 6 15.03 14.23 30.34
C LEU A 6 15.87 13.60 29.24
N LEU A 7 16.71 12.61 29.54
CA LEU A 7 17.63 12.00 28.57
C LEU A 7 17.17 10.64 28.04
N SER A 8 16.19 9.99 28.68
CA SER A 8 15.78 8.62 28.32
C SER A 8 14.74 8.54 27.20
N PHE A 9 14.01 9.63 26.91
CA PHE A 9 12.94 9.64 25.89
C PHE A 9 13.45 9.87 24.46
N SER A 10 14.65 10.44 24.27
CA SER A 10 15.16 10.78 22.93
C SER A 10 15.79 9.60 22.18
N LEU A 11 16.27 8.55 22.86
CA LEU A 11 16.89 7.41 22.16
C LEU A 11 15.87 6.49 21.49
N VAL A 12 14.66 6.37 22.05
CA VAL A 12 13.63 5.49 21.48
C VAL A 12 13.09 6.06 20.16
N ALA A 13 12.94 7.39 20.06
CA ALA A 13 12.44 8.05 18.86
C ALA A 13 13.40 7.91 17.65
N VAL A 14 14.71 7.89 17.90
CA VAL A 14 15.73 7.73 16.84
C VAL A 14 15.72 6.29 16.28
N ALA A 15 15.49 5.28 17.11
CA ALA A 15 15.42 3.89 16.66
C ALA A 15 14.19 3.61 15.77
N VAL A 16 13.04 4.24 16.06
CA VAL A 16 11.84 4.14 15.21
C VAL A 16 12.03 4.83 13.87
N ALA A 17 12.75 5.95 13.83
CA ALA A 17 13.07 6.66 12.58
C ALA A 17 13.96 5.83 11.65
N ILE A 18 14.95 5.11 12.19
CA ILE A 18 15.89 4.30 11.39
C ILE A 18 15.21 3.04 10.83
N LEU A 19 14.34 2.38 11.59
CA LEU A 19 13.55 1.25 11.09
C LEU A 19 12.56 1.66 9.97
N GLY A 20 12.04 2.89 10.03
CA GLY A 20 11.18 3.46 8.98
C GLY A 20 11.91 3.66 7.65
N LEU A 21 13.19 4.02 7.67
CA LEU A 21 13.98 4.24 6.45
C LEU A 21 14.32 2.94 5.70
N SER A 22 14.58 1.84 6.41
CA SER A 22 14.86 0.53 5.78
C SER A 22 13.63 -0.11 5.10
N LEU A 23 12.41 0.30 5.47
CA LEU A 23 11.17 -0.14 4.80
C LEU A 23 10.88 0.67 3.52
N GLN A 24 11.33 1.92 3.46
CA GLN A 24 11.12 2.79 2.30
C GLN A 24 12.01 2.41 1.11
N SER A 25 13.21 1.88 1.34
CA SER A 25 14.09 1.45 0.25
C SER A 25 13.49 0.29 -0.56
N LEU A 26 12.86 -0.70 0.11
CA LEU A 26 12.16 -1.80 -0.56
C LEU A 26 10.98 -1.32 -1.44
N SER A 27 10.28 -0.28 -1.03
CA SER A 27 9.18 0.29 -1.81
C SER A 27 9.63 1.05 -3.06
N VAL A 28 10.82 1.67 -3.03
CA VAL A 28 11.32 2.43 -4.18
C VAL A 28 11.82 1.49 -5.28
N ASP A 29 12.51 0.41 -4.93
CA ASP A 29 13.00 -0.56 -5.91
C ASP A 29 11.84 -1.29 -6.63
N ALA A 30 10.79 -1.68 -5.90
CA ALA A 30 9.59 -2.26 -6.51
C ALA A 30 8.83 -1.27 -7.43
N GLN A 31 8.89 0.03 -7.10
CA GLN A 31 8.37 1.09 -7.96
C GLN A 31 9.26 1.35 -9.18
N CYS A 32 10.58 1.19 -9.09
CA CYS A 32 11.50 1.50 -10.18
C CYS A 32 11.70 0.36 -11.17
N ASP A 33 11.74 -0.90 -10.71
CA ASP A 33 12.02 -2.06 -11.57
C ASP A 33 10.76 -2.76 -12.10
N GLY A 34 9.57 -2.27 -11.72
CA GLY A 34 8.29 -2.94 -12.02
C GLY A 34 8.19 -4.34 -11.41
N GLY A 35 9.02 -4.62 -10.41
CA GLY A 35 9.10 -5.89 -9.72
C GLY A 35 7.83 -6.20 -8.92
N CYS A 36 7.46 -7.47 -8.89
CA CYS A 36 6.37 -7.95 -8.05
C CYS A 36 6.89 -8.25 -6.64
N ASP A 37 6.94 -7.24 -5.76
CA ASP A 37 7.15 -7.46 -4.33
C ASP A 37 5.80 -7.77 -3.63
N PRO A 38 5.56 -9.02 -3.20
CA PRO A 38 4.31 -9.41 -2.55
C PRO A 38 3.99 -8.60 -1.30
N LYS A 39 5.01 -8.21 -0.51
CA LYS A 39 4.82 -7.48 0.74
C LYS A 39 4.42 -6.04 0.49
N PHE A 40 5.09 -5.39 -0.45
CA PHE A 40 4.75 -4.03 -0.88
C PHE A 40 3.33 -4.00 -1.44
N VAL A 41 3.03 -4.85 -2.43
CA VAL A 41 1.71 -4.91 -3.07
C VAL A 41 0.61 -5.19 -2.04
N LEU A 42 0.82 -6.15 -1.14
CA LEU A 42 -0.16 -6.45 -0.10
C LEU A 42 -0.38 -5.27 0.86
N THR A 43 0.68 -4.57 1.23
CA THR A 43 0.61 -3.41 2.13
C THR A 43 -0.23 -2.30 1.50
N GLU A 44 0.05 -1.95 0.24
CA GLU A 44 -0.71 -0.91 -0.48
C GLU A 44 -2.18 -1.31 -0.68
N LEU A 45 -2.45 -2.56 -1.08
CA LEU A 45 -3.82 -3.03 -1.25
C LEU A 45 -4.62 -3.05 0.07
N LYS A 46 -3.95 -3.27 1.21
CA LYS A 46 -4.59 -3.24 2.53
C LYS A 46 -5.00 -1.84 2.99
N GLN A 47 -4.30 -0.79 2.57
CA GLN A 47 -4.70 0.61 2.82
C GLN A 47 -6.12 0.91 2.28
N CYS A 48 -6.57 0.15 1.29
CA CYS A 48 -7.88 0.28 0.67
C CYS A 48 -8.97 -0.63 1.27
N GLN A 49 -8.67 -1.49 2.24
CA GLN A 49 -9.67 -2.43 2.79
C GLN A 49 -10.85 -1.71 3.45
N ALA A 50 -10.59 -0.66 4.25
CA ALA A 50 -11.64 0.13 4.89
C ALA A 50 -12.52 0.90 3.88
N ASN A 51 -11.97 1.24 2.71
CA ASN A 51 -12.69 1.95 1.65
C ASN A 51 -13.57 1.07 0.77
N ARG A 52 -13.57 -0.25 1.00
CA ARG A 52 -14.48 -1.16 0.29
C ARG A 52 -15.94 -0.95 0.70
N THR A 53 -16.27 -0.11 1.67
CA THR A 53 -17.66 0.15 2.11
C THR A 53 -18.18 1.56 1.78
N GLY A 54 -17.31 2.48 1.37
CA GLY A 54 -17.65 3.90 1.11
C GLY A 54 -17.89 4.24 -0.38
N ASN A 55 -18.57 5.37 -0.63
CA ASN A 55 -18.86 5.86 -1.99
C ASN A 55 -17.66 6.57 -2.64
N CYS A 56 -16.84 7.25 -1.85
CA CYS A 56 -15.63 7.93 -2.29
C CYS A 56 -14.39 7.22 -1.72
N PRO A 57 -13.36 6.95 -2.54
CA PRO A 57 -12.10 6.42 -2.04
C PRO A 57 -11.39 7.47 -1.17
N ASP A 58 -10.86 7.06 -0.02
CA ASP A 58 -9.96 7.88 0.79
C ASP A 58 -8.69 8.27 0.00
N TYR A 59 -8.17 9.46 0.30
CA TYR A 59 -6.94 9.97 -0.31
C TYR A 59 -5.77 8.98 -0.14
N ASN A 60 -5.60 8.38 1.05
CA ASN A 60 -4.52 7.44 1.31
C ASN A 60 -4.67 6.16 0.49
N CYS A 61 -5.91 5.70 0.26
CA CYS A 61 -6.16 4.57 -0.63
C CYS A 61 -5.78 4.92 -2.07
N CYS A 62 -6.18 6.09 -2.59
CA CYS A 62 -5.79 6.47 -3.95
C CYS A 62 -4.28 6.66 -4.10
N TYR A 63 -3.60 7.21 -3.09
CA TYR A 63 -2.15 7.33 -3.08
C TYR A 63 -1.48 5.95 -3.10
N ALA A 64 -1.94 5.01 -2.27
CA ALA A 64 -1.46 3.63 -2.22
C ALA A 64 -1.64 2.89 -3.56
N LEU A 65 -2.81 3.02 -4.20
CA LEU A 65 -3.04 2.45 -5.52
C LEU A 65 -2.16 3.11 -6.60
N GLY A 66 -1.86 4.40 -6.45
CA GLY A 66 -0.92 5.13 -7.31
C GLY A 66 0.51 4.63 -7.17
N ALA A 67 0.94 4.24 -5.97
CA ALA A 67 2.25 3.64 -5.73
C ALA A 67 2.44 2.29 -6.47
N LEU A 68 1.34 1.62 -6.84
CA LEU A 68 1.36 0.39 -7.64
C LEU A 68 1.42 0.63 -9.16
N ASN A 69 1.62 1.87 -9.62
CA ASN A 69 1.57 2.19 -11.06
C ASN A 69 2.57 1.38 -11.91
N ASN A 70 3.75 1.08 -11.39
CA ASN A 70 4.78 0.33 -12.11
C ASN A 70 4.72 -1.19 -11.87
N VAL A 71 3.91 -1.65 -10.92
CA VAL A 71 3.68 -3.08 -10.66
C VAL A 71 2.78 -3.64 -11.76
N THR A 72 3.01 -4.86 -12.25
CA THR A 72 2.14 -5.47 -13.29
C THR A 72 0.74 -5.83 -12.76
N ASN A 73 -0.27 -5.81 -13.63
CA ASN A 73 -1.64 -6.21 -13.25
C ASN A 73 -1.71 -7.66 -12.76
N ASP A 74 -0.95 -8.56 -13.39
CA ASP A 74 -0.91 -9.98 -13.01
C ASP A 74 -0.38 -10.16 -11.59
N CYS A 75 0.65 -9.39 -11.21
CA CYS A 75 1.16 -9.38 -9.84
C CYS A 75 0.09 -8.90 -8.85
N ILE A 76 -0.56 -7.75 -9.14
CA ILE A 76 -1.61 -7.20 -8.28
C ILE A 76 -2.72 -8.24 -8.05
N CYS A 77 -3.15 -8.92 -9.11
CA CYS A 77 -4.19 -9.94 -9.03
C CYS A 77 -3.75 -11.19 -8.28
N ALA A 78 -2.55 -11.71 -8.55
CA ALA A 78 -2.02 -12.87 -7.84
C ALA A 78 -1.95 -12.62 -6.33
N ILE A 79 -1.50 -11.43 -5.90
CA ILE A 79 -1.45 -11.04 -4.49
C ILE A 79 -2.85 -10.84 -3.92
N ALA A 80 -3.74 -10.17 -4.66
CA ALA A 80 -5.11 -9.96 -4.22
C ALA A 80 -5.83 -11.29 -3.95
N TYR A 81 -5.75 -12.27 -4.87
CA TYR A 81 -6.44 -13.55 -4.70
C TYR A 81 -5.84 -14.43 -3.63
N LYS A 82 -4.53 -14.32 -3.41
CA LYS A 82 -3.85 -15.13 -2.41
C LYS A 82 -4.04 -14.62 -0.99
N TYR A 83 -4.18 -13.31 -0.80
CA TYR A 83 -4.08 -12.69 0.54
C TYR A 83 -5.25 -11.77 0.93
N LEU A 84 -6.13 -11.39 -0.01
CA LEU A 84 -7.30 -10.58 0.28
C LEU A 84 -8.56 -11.42 0.09
N GLU A 85 -9.56 -11.18 0.93
CA GLU A 85 -10.86 -11.80 0.76
C GLU A 85 -11.68 -11.08 -0.32
N PRO A 86 -12.59 -11.79 -1.02
CA PRO A 86 -13.55 -11.20 -1.94
C PRO A 86 -14.51 -10.23 -1.22
N PRO A 87 -15.22 -9.34 -1.95
CA PRO A 87 -15.27 -9.20 -3.40
C PRO A 87 -14.16 -8.31 -3.98
N TYR A 88 -13.48 -8.79 -5.02
CA TYR A 88 -12.42 -8.07 -5.73
C TYR A 88 -12.95 -6.97 -6.67
N THR A 89 -14.22 -7.04 -7.04
CA THR A 89 -14.91 -6.03 -7.88
C THR A 89 -14.84 -4.64 -7.28
N LYS A 90 -14.90 -4.51 -5.95
CA LYS A 90 -14.73 -3.23 -5.26
C LYS A 90 -13.30 -2.70 -5.36
N LEU A 91 -12.31 -3.58 -5.28
CA LEU A 91 -10.91 -3.19 -5.47
C LEU A 91 -10.68 -2.69 -6.91
N TYR A 92 -11.25 -3.37 -7.91
CA TYR A 92 -11.24 -2.90 -9.30
C TYR A 92 -11.87 -1.50 -9.44
N GLN A 93 -13.04 -1.26 -8.83
CA GLN A 93 -13.68 0.05 -8.86
C GLN A 93 -12.83 1.15 -8.22
N LEU A 94 -12.10 0.84 -7.14
CA LEU A 94 -11.17 1.78 -6.51
C LEU A 94 -10.02 2.14 -7.46
N PHE A 95 -9.42 1.17 -8.15
CA PHE A 95 -8.42 1.45 -9.18
C PHE A 95 -8.97 2.37 -10.28
N GLN A 96 -10.18 2.12 -10.76
CA GLN A 96 -10.82 2.95 -11.78
C GLN A 96 -11.07 4.39 -11.27
N LYS A 97 -11.61 4.55 -10.06
CA LYS A 97 -11.88 5.86 -9.47
C LYS A 97 -10.60 6.65 -9.19
N CYS A 98 -9.60 6.03 -8.57
CA CYS A 98 -8.37 6.70 -8.16
C CYS A 98 -7.43 7.05 -9.32
N SER A 99 -7.49 6.30 -10.43
CA SER A 99 -6.67 6.56 -11.62
C SER A 99 -7.41 7.30 -12.73
N SER A 100 -8.63 7.76 -12.48
CA SER A 100 -9.52 8.34 -13.51
C SER A 100 -9.66 7.44 -14.75
N GLY A 101 -9.65 6.12 -14.54
CA GLY A 101 -9.76 5.11 -15.60
C GLY A 101 -8.46 4.74 -16.31
N ALA A 102 -7.34 5.42 -16.03
CA ALA A 102 -6.05 5.13 -16.68
C ALA A 102 -5.49 3.74 -16.32
N ARG A 103 -5.79 3.24 -15.11
CA ARG A 103 -5.32 1.94 -14.62
C ARG A 103 -6.42 0.88 -14.68
N ASN A 104 -6.26 -0.08 -15.59
CA ASN A 104 -7.21 -1.17 -15.78
C ASN A 104 -6.66 -2.51 -15.27
N VAL A 105 -7.03 -2.91 -14.06
CA VAL A 105 -6.66 -4.19 -13.44
C VAL A 105 -7.78 -5.22 -13.63
N SER A 106 -8.17 -5.46 -14.89
CA SER A 106 -9.36 -6.27 -15.24
C SER A 106 -9.34 -7.71 -14.75
N CYS A 107 -8.17 -8.27 -14.42
CA CYS A 107 -8.09 -9.60 -13.83
C CYS A 107 -8.96 -9.68 -12.57
N LEU A 108 -9.01 -8.64 -11.72
CA LEU A 108 -9.84 -8.57 -10.52
C LEU A 108 -11.36 -8.80 -10.75
N LEU A 109 -11.84 -8.74 -12.00
CA LEU A 109 -13.23 -9.05 -12.36
C LEU A 109 -13.48 -10.53 -12.68
N ARG A 110 -12.42 -11.34 -12.80
CA ARG A 110 -12.47 -12.74 -13.28
C ARG A 110 -12.34 -13.79 -12.17
N ALA A 111 -12.25 -13.37 -10.90
CA ALA A 111 -12.05 -14.24 -9.75
C ALA A 111 -13.29 -14.36 -8.87
#